data_AF-A0A7X6T2X5-F1
#
_entry.id   AF-A0A7X6T2X5-F1
#
_cell.length_a   1.000
_cell.length_b   1.000
_cell.length_c   1.000
_cell.angle_alpha   90.00
_cell.angle_beta   90.00
_cell.angle_gamma   90.00
#
_symmetry.space_group_name_H-M   'P 1'
#
loop_
_entity.id
_entity.type
_entity.pdbx_description
1 polymer ?
#
loop_
_entity_poly.entity_id
_entity_poly.type
_entity_poly.pdbx_seq_one_letter_code
_entity_poly.pdbx_strand_id
1 'polypeptide(L)'
;MSLSYKEAGVDIEGGNEWVRTIGRIMSTLPRDPNVVGGIGGFSGLYKISDDLMLAGCCDGVGTKLEVAKLASDYSGLGQDLVAMNVNDLITCGAKPLFFLDYIACGRLDQDVLAPIVKSAAEACIESGCALLGGETAEMPGVYPETGFDLAGFSVGIVSASKLIDGRSIEKGDVLVGLPSSGIHSNGYSLVRKVLLEGERALPIDTFLPQLGESLSKALLRPTRLY
;
A
#
# COMPACT_ATOMS: atom_id res chain seq x y z
N MET A 1 30.72 -3.50 3.10
CA MET A 1 29.84 -4.67 3.09
C MET A 1 28.59 -4.28 2.31
N SER A 2 28.09 -5.15 1.42
CA SER A 2 26.85 -4.87 0.67
C SER A 2 25.66 -5.05 1.61
N LEU A 3 24.88 -3.99 1.82
CA LEU A 3 23.66 -4.07 2.63
C LEU A 3 22.59 -4.88 1.87
N SER A 4 22.08 -5.95 2.48
CA SER A 4 21.00 -6.77 1.95
C SER A 4 19.63 -6.37 2.52
N TYR A 5 18.54 -6.71 1.82
CA TYR A 5 17.17 -6.52 2.33
C TYR A 5 16.93 -7.22 3.68
N LYS A 6 17.54 -8.38 3.87
CA LYS A 6 17.46 -9.13 5.14
C LYS A 6 18.12 -8.37 6.28
N GLU A 7 19.31 -7.82 6.05
CA GLU A 7 19.97 -6.92 7.01
C GLU A 7 19.16 -5.63 7.22
N ALA A 8 18.34 -5.21 6.27
CA ALA A 8 17.38 -4.12 6.41
C ALA A 8 16.13 -4.48 7.23
N GLY A 9 16.01 -5.71 7.71
CA GLY A 9 14.87 -6.20 8.51
C GLY A 9 13.74 -6.79 7.67
N VAL A 10 13.95 -7.02 6.36
CA VAL A 10 12.96 -7.60 5.45
C VAL A 10 13.41 -9.00 5.03
N ASP A 11 12.78 -10.03 5.59
CA ASP A 11 13.04 -11.42 5.22
C ASP A 11 12.06 -11.88 4.12
N ILE A 12 12.50 -11.78 2.87
CA ILE A 12 11.70 -12.18 1.70
C ILE A 12 11.38 -13.69 1.74
N GLU A 13 12.34 -14.51 2.18
CA GLU A 13 12.13 -15.96 2.28
C GLU A 13 11.11 -16.29 3.38
N GLY A 14 11.22 -15.62 4.53
CA GLY A 14 10.24 -15.71 5.61
C GLY A 14 8.84 -15.26 5.16
N GLY A 15 8.74 -14.18 4.40
CA GLY A 15 7.48 -13.72 3.80
C GLY A 15 6.88 -14.75 2.84
N ASN A 16 7.70 -15.35 1.97
CA ASN A 16 7.25 -16.40 1.06
C ASN A 16 6.78 -17.67 1.81
N GLU A 17 7.47 -18.05 2.90
CA GLU A 17 7.05 -19.17 3.76
C GLU A 17 5.73 -18.86 4.49
N TRP A 18 5.53 -17.61 4.89
CA TRP A 18 4.27 -17.16 5.48
C TRP A 18 3.11 -17.27 4.49
N VAL A 19 3.28 -16.81 3.25
CA VAL A 19 2.28 -16.97 2.18
C VAL A 19 1.96 -18.45 1.92
N ARG A 20 2.98 -19.33 1.87
CA ARG A 20 2.76 -20.78 1.76
C ARG A 20 1.96 -21.35 2.93
N THR A 21 2.21 -20.85 4.14
CA THR A 21 1.49 -21.26 5.34
C THR A 21 0.02 -20.84 5.30
N ILE A 22 -0.28 -19.60 4.90
CA ILE A 22 -1.65 -19.14 4.67
C ILE A 22 -2.34 -20.01 3.61
N GLY A 23 -1.64 -20.28 2.50
CA GLY A 23 -2.08 -21.19 1.44
C GLY A 23 -2.51 -22.56 1.97
N ARG A 24 -1.66 -23.16 2.82
CA ARG A 24 -1.95 -24.45 3.47
C ARG A 24 -3.17 -24.36 4.37
N ILE A 25 -3.28 -23.35 5.23
CA ILE A 25 -4.42 -23.17 6.14
C ILE A 25 -5.72 -23.04 5.34
N MET A 26 -5.77 -22.14 4.37
CA MET A 26 -6.98 -21.89 3.58
C MET A 26 -7.40 -23.10 2.75
N SER A 27 -6.45 -23.93 2.29
CA SER A 27 -6.78 -25.18 1.58
C SER A 27 -7.53 -26.22 2.43
N THR A 28 -7.52 -26.07 3.77
CA THR A 28 -8.29 -26.94 4.68
C THR A 28 -9.73 -26.48 4.88
N LEU A 29 -10.06 -25.25 4.48
CA LEU A 29 -11.39 -24.68 4.64
C LEU A 29 -12.30 -25.10 3.48
N PRO A 30 -13.62 -25.24 3.71
CA PRO A 30 -14.58 -25.42 2.62
C PRO A 30 -14.47 -24.29 1.61
N ARG A 31 -14.36 -24.63 0.33
CA ARG A 31 -14.30 -23.63 -0.74
C ARG A 31 -15.67 -23.04 -0.98
N ASP A 32 -15.81 -21.73 -0.78
CA ASP A 32 -16.98 -20.98 -1.24
C ASP A 32 -16.96 -20.95 -2.79
N PRO A 33 -18.02 -21.42 -3.48
CA PRO A 33 -18.08 -21.45 -4.94
C PRO A 33 -18.04 -20.05 -5.59
N ASN A 34 -18.32 -18.98 -4.84
CA ASN A 34 -18.28 -17.61 -5.33
C ASN A 34 -16.86 -17.02 -5.32
N VAL A 35 -15.91 -17.61 -4.61
CA VAL A 35 -14.52 -17.13 -4.60
C VAL A 35 -13.82 -17.51 -5.90
N VAL A 36 -13.32 -16.51 -6.62
CA VAL A 36 -12.62 -16.67 -7.90
C VAL A 36 -11.11 -16.55 -7.69
N GLY A 37 -10.35 -17.49 -8.27
CA GLY A 37 -8.89 -17.54 -8.11
C GLY A 37 -8.43 -18.23 -6.81
N GLY A 38 -7.28 -17.81 -6.30
CA GLY A 38 -6.63 -18.32 -5.10
C GLY A 38 -5.72 -17.27 -4.46
N ILE A 39 -4.97 -17.66 -3.45
CA ILE A 39 -4.10 -16.75 -2.67
C ILE A 39 -2.89 -16.33 -3.50
N GLY A 40 -2.49 -15.07 -3.38
CA GLY A 40 -1.28 -14.52 -4.01
C GLY A 40 -1.53 -13.52 -5.14
N GLY A 41 -2.79 -13.27 -5.49
CA GLY A 41 -3.17 -12.10 -6.28
C GLY A 41 -3.27 -10.84 -5.40
N PHE A 42 -3.05 -9.68 -6.00
CA PHE A 42 -3.15 -8.36 -5.38
C PHE A 42 -4.57 -8.01 -4.86
N SER A 43 -5.60 -8.64 -5.44
CA SER A 43 -7.00 -8.50 -5.00
C SER A 43 -7.71 -9.85 -4.94
N GLY A 44 -8.56 -10.06 -3.94
CA GLY A 44 -9.46 -11.21 -3.85
C GLY A 44 -10.76 -10.97 -4.60
N LEU A 45 -11.23 -11.96 -5.37
CA LEU A 45 -12.44 -11.85 -6.18
C LEU A 45 -13.59 -12.67 -5.60
N TYR A 46 -14.78 -12.04 -5.51
CA TYR A 46 -16.01 -12.68 -5.02
C TYR A 46 -17.17 -12.44 -5.99
N LYS A 47 -17.71 -13.52 -6.55
CA LYS A 47 -18.84 -13.50 -7.48
C LYS A 47 -20.13 -13.13 -6.75
N ILE A 48 -20.84 -12.12 -7.27
CA ILE A 48 -22.15 -11.70 -6.75
C ILE A 48 -23.29 -12.01 -7.73
N SER A 49 -22.97 -12.24 -9.00
CA SER A 49 -23.89 -12.75 -10.04
C SER A 49 -23.09 -13.39 -11.18
N ASP A 50 -23.75 -13.94 -12.19
CA ASP A 50 -23.07 -14.56 -13.34
C ASP A 50 -22.13 -13.62 -14.11
N ASP A 51 -22.40 -12.32 -14.13
CA ASP A 51 -21.58 -11.34 -14.85
C ASP A 51 -20.79 -10.41 -13.93
N LEU A 52 -21.01 -10.42 -12.61
CA LEU A 52 -20.40 -9.43 -11.70
C LEU A 52 -19.63 -10.07 -10.55
N MET A 53 -18.46 -9.49 -10.29
CA MET A 53 -17.57 -9.84 -9.19
C MET A 53 -17.16 -8.58 -8.42
N LEU A 54 -17.08 -8.70 -7.10
CA LEU A 54 -16.37 -7.75 -6.26
C LEU A 54 -14.89 -8.10 -6.22
N ALA A 55 -14.04 -7.08 -6.21
CA ALA A 55 -12.62 -7.21 -5.95
C ALA A 55 -12.31 -6.52 -4.61
N GLY A 56 -11.71 -7.23 -3.66
CA GLY A 56 -11.32 -6.69 -2.36
C GLY A 56 -9.80 -6.62 -2.24
N CYS A 57 -9.31 -5.52 -1.69
CA CYS A 57 -7.89 -5.31 -1.36
C CYS A 57 -7.77 -4.76 0.06
N CYS A 58 -6.68 -5.13 0.73
CA CYS A 58 -6.30 -4.63 2.05
C CYS A 58 -4.78 -4.44 2.05
N ASP A 59 -4.33 -3.21 2.27
CA ASP A 59 -2.91 -2.87 2.34
C ASP A 59 -2.66 -1.64 3.23
N GLY A 60 -1.41 -1.50 3.67
CA GLY A 60 -0.92 -0.39 4.48
C GLY A 60 0.15 0.43 3.76
N VAL A 61 0.66 1.47 4.43
CA VAL A 61 1.74 2.33 3.91
C VAL A 61 3.13 1.73 4.17
N GLY A 62 3.28 0.95 5.24
CA GLY A 62 4.56 0.36 5.63
C GLY A 62 5.56 1.37 6.19
N THR A 63 6.85 1.09 6.06
CA THR A 63 7.89 1.86 6.79
C THR A 63 8.16 3.27 6.24
N LYS A 64 7.43 3.72 5.21
CA LYS A 64 7.39 5.13 4.79
C LYS A 64 6.85 6.05 5.90
N LEU A 65 5.99 5.53 6.78
CA LEU A 65 5.49 6.24 7.97
C LEU A 65 6.63 6.81 8.83
N GLU A 66 7.75 6.09 8.91
CA GLU A 66 8.90 6.48 9.74
C GLU A 66 9.69 7.63 9.11
N VAL A 67 9.72 7.71 7.78
CA VAL A 67 10.32 8.84 7.06
C VAL A 67 9.44 10.08 7.19
N ALA A 68 8.12 9.92 7.11
CA ALA A 68 7.16 11.00 7.33
C ALA A 68 7.28 11.60 8.74
N LYS A 69 7.42 10.74 9.76
CA LYS A 69 7.69 11.18 11.13
C LYS A 69 9.01 11.95 11.24
N LEU A 70 10.07 11.46 10.60
CA LEU A 70 11.37 12.14 10.62
C LEU A 70 11.32 13.53 9.97
N ALA A 71 10.54 13.70 8.90
CA ALA A 71 10.37 14.98 8.21
C ALA A 71 9.25 15.86 8.81
N SER A 72 8.44 15.32 9.73
CA SER A 72 7.19 15.95 10.19
C SER A 72 6.26 16.37 9.03
N ASP A 73 6.18 15.53 8.01
CA ASP A 73 5.30 15.72 6.85
C ASP A 73 4.49 14.46 6.57
N TYR A 74 3.18 14.58 6.78
CA TYR A 74 2.20 13.49 6.68
C TYR A 74 1.25 13.67 5.48
N SER A 75 1.43 14.73 4.71
CA SER A 75 0.47 15.20 3.71
C SER A 75 0.26 14.25 2.53
N GLY A 76 1.21 13.33 2.28
CA GLY A 76 1.13 12.34 1.19
C GLY A 76 0.65 10.95 1.63
N LEU A 77 0.59 10.66 2.94
CA LEU A 77 0.42 9.29 3.43
C LEU A 77 -0.97 8.73 3.16
N GLY A 78 -2.02 9.56 3.16
CA GLY A 78 -3.37 9.12 2.83
C GLY A 78 -3.48 8.71 1.36
N GLN A 79 -2.84 9.46 0.47
CA GLN A 79 -2.75 9.07 -0.94
C GLN A 79 -1.94 7.79 -1.12
N ASP A 80 -0.82 7.63 -0.42
CA ASP A 80 -0.06 6.37 -0.42
C ASP A 80 -0.95 5.19 -0.02
N LEU A 81 -1.71 5.33 1.07
CA LEU A 81 -2.60 4.30 1.57
C LEU A 81 -3.69 3.90 0.54
N VAL A 82 -4.34 4.90 -0.07
CA VAL A 82 -5.35 4.66 -1.10
C VAL A 82 -4.71 4.01 -2.32
N ALA A 83 -3.58 4.55 -2.80
CA ALA A 83 -2.89 4.08 -4.00
C ALA A 83 -2.48 2.60 -3.89
N MET A 84 -1.94 2.18 -2.75
CA MET A 84 -1.58 0.77 -2.51
C MET A 84 -2.77 -0.16 -2.70
N ASN A 85 -3.98 0.26 -2.31
CA ASN A 85 -5.18 -0.56 -2.44
C ASN A 85 -5.84 -0.46 -3.82
N VAL A 86 -6.03 0.75 -4.37
CA VAL A 86 -6.77 0.92 -5.64
C VAL A 86 -5.95 0.49 -6.85
N ASN A 87 -4.63 0.66 -6.83
CA ASN A 87 -3.76 0.18 -7.90
C ASN A 87 -3.78 -1.35 -7.99
N ASP A 88 -3.97 -2.03 -6.86
CA ASP A 88 -4.11 -3.49 -6.82
C ASP A 88 -5.46 -3.95 -7.42
N LEU A 89 -6.54 -3.20 -7.19
CA LEU A 89 -7.84 -3.49 -7.80
C LEU A 89 -7.80 -3.40 -9.34
N ILE A 90 -7.17 -2.37 -9.89
CA ILE A 90 -7.15 -2.17 -11.35
C ILE A 90 -6.34 -3.26 -12.07
N THR A 91 -5.44 -3.98 -11.37
CA THR A 91 -4.69 -5.10 -11.98
C THR A 91 -5.60 -6.23 -12.47
N CYS A 92 -6.77 -6.39 -11.86
CA CYS A 92 -7.79 -7.35 -12.30
C CYS A 92 -8.88 -6.71 -13.20
N GLY A 93 -8.71 -5.44 -13.58
CA GLY A 93 -9.69 -4.68 -14.35
C GLY A 93 -10.87 -4.16 -13.53
N ALA A 94 -10.82 -4.23 -12.20
CA ALA A 94 -11.88 -3.73 -11.34
C ALA A 94 -11.90 -2.20 -11.30
N LYS A 95 -13.09 -1.64 -11.35
CA LYS A 95 -13.34 -0.23 -11.05
C LYS A 95 -13.46 -0.08 -9.53
N PRO A 96 -12.64 0.76 -8.86
CA PRO A 96 -12.83 1.09 -7.46
C PRO A 96 -14.24 1.63 -7.18
N LEU A 97 -14.90 1.13 -6.13
CA LEU A 97 -16.21 1.61 -5.68
C LEU A 97 -16.07 2.45 -4.42
N PHE A 98 -15.42 1.89 -3.41
CA PHE A 98 -15.24 2.56 -2.14
C PHE A 98 -13.95 2.15 -1.43
N PHE A 99 -13.60 2.97 -0.45
CA PHE A 99 -12.45 2.83 0.42
C PHE A 99 -12.85 3.03 1.88
N LEU A 100 -12.21 2.28 2.79
CA LEU A 100 -12.26 2.47 4.23
C LEU A 100 -10.85 2.50 4.78
N ASP A 101 -10.65 3.25 5.86
CA ASP A 101 -9.38 3.32 6.58
C ASP A 101 -9.50 2.83 8.03
N TYR A 102 -8.38 2.35 8.56
CA TYR A 102 -8.18 2.07 9.97
C TYR A 102 -6.86 2.70 10.41
N ILE A 103 -6.94 3.58 11.41
CA ILE A 103 -5.80 4.28 11.99
C ILE A 103 -5.62 3.76 13.41
N ALA A 104 -4.45 3.18 13.68
CA ALA A 104 -4.02 2.83 15.03
C ALA A 104 -2.95 3.81 15.48
N CYS A 105 -3.05 4.38 16.67
CA CYS A 105 -2.06 5.33 17.19
C CYS A 105 -1.83 5.15 18.70
N GLY A 106 -0.67 5.55 19.20
CA GLY A 106 -0.41 5.56 20.64
C GLY A 106 -1.08 6.73 21.34
N ARG A 107 -1.14 7.88 20.66
CA ARG A 107 -1.88 9.07 21.05
C ARG A 107 -2.53 9.70 19.83
N LEU A 108 -3.76 10.16 20.00
CA LEU A 108 -4.47 10.89 18.95
C LEU A 108 -3.87 12.30 18.81
N ASP A 109 -3.33 12.59 17.62
CA ASP A 109 -2.77 13.89 17.27
C ASP A 109 -3.41 14.40 15.98
N GLN A 110 -4.15 15.51 16.08
CA GLN A 110 -4.87 16.09 14.95
C GLN A 110 -3.92 16.67 13.89
N ASP A 111 -2.76 17.19 14.29
CA ASP A 111 -1.79 17.77 13.36
C ASP A 111 -1.12 16.70 12.49
N VAL A 112 -1.11 15.45 12.97
CA VAL A 112 -0.62 14.28 12.23
C VAL A 112 -1.74 13.63 11.42
N LEU A 113 -2.88 13.35 12.04
CA LEU A 113 -3.92 12.50 11.43
C LEU A 113 -4.82 13.25 10.43
N ALA A 114 -5.09 14.54 10.65
CA ALA A 114 -5.97 15.29 9.74
C ALA A 114 -5.41 15.42 8.31
N PRO A 115 -4.10 15.71 8.10
CA PRO A 115 -3.50 15.68 6.75
C PRO A 115 -3.60 14.31 6.06
N ILE A 116 -3.50 13.22 6.82
CA ILE A 116 -3.60 11.86 6.30
C ILE A 116 -5.02 11.59 5.80
N VAL A 117 -6.04 11.85 6.63
CA VAL A 117 -7.44 11.66 6.25
C VAL A 117 -7.81 12.56 5.07
N LYS A 118 -7.33 13.82 5.06
CA LYS A 118 -7.56 14.75 3.96
C LYS A 118 -7.00 14.21 2.64
N SER A 119 -5.73 13.79 2.62
CA SER A 119 -5.11 13.27 1.40
C SER A 119 -5.70 11.94 0.94
N ALA A 120 -6.17 11.09 1.87
CA ALA A 120 -6.92 9.88 1.53
C ALA A 120 -8.26 10.22 0.85
N ALA A 121 -9.00 11.21 1.37
CA ALA A 121 -10.25 11.66 0.77
C ALA A 121 -10.05 12.24 -0.65
N GLU A 122 -9.01 13.06 -0.84
CA GLU A 122 -8.64 13.61 -2.15
C GLU A 122 -8.25 12.49 -3.13
N ALA A 123 -7.46 11.51 -2.69
CA ALA A 123 -7.06 10.37 -3.50
C ALA A 123 -8.25 9.45 -3.88
N CYS A 124 -9.23 9.29 -2.99
CA CYS A 124 -10.46 8.56 -3.30
C CYS A 124 -11.24 9.24 -4.44
N ILE A 125 -11.36 10.57 -4.39
CA ILE A 125 -12.01 11.36 -5.44
C ILE A 125 -11.26 11.19 -6.77
N GLU A 126 -9.94 11.32 -6.78
CA GLU A 126 -9.11 11.14 -7.97
C GLU A 126 -9.22 9.72 -8.55
N SER A 127 -9.31 8.71 -7.69
CA SER A 127 -9.48 7.30 -8.06
C SER A 127 -10.92 6.93 -8.43
N GLY A 128 -11.87 7.87 -8.34
CA GLY A 128 -13.28 7.65 -8.67
C GLY A 128 -14.01 6.72 -7.70
N CYS A 129 -13.56 6.61 -6.44
CA CYS A 129 -14.21 5.85 -5.38
C CYS A 129 -14.68 6.75 -4.22
N ALA A 130 -15.63 6.25 -3.43
CA ALA A 130 -16.10 6.94 -2.23
C ALA A 130 -15.25 6.53 -1.01
N LEU A 131 -14.81 7.51 -0.21
CA LEU A 131 -14.39 7.25 1.16
C LEU A 131 -15.65 7.03 2.02
N LEU A 132 -15.94 5.79 2.39
CA LEU A 132 -17.17 5.46 3.14
C LEU A 132 -17.06 5.77 4.63
N GLY A 133 -15.84 5.83 5.14
CA GLY A 133 -15.54 6.06 6.53
C GLY A 133 -14.38 5.18 6.98
N GLY A 134 -14.04 5.29 8.25
CA GLY A 134 -12.95 4.54 8.85
C GLY A 134 -13.09 4.49 10.36
N GLU A 135 -12.08 3.95 11.01
CA GLU A 135 -12.00 3.85 12.47
C GLU A 135 -10.65 4.38 12.96
N THR A 136 -10.66 5.05 14.11
CA THR A 136 -9.43 5.55 14.76
C THR A 136 -9.34 5.00 16.17
N ALA A 137 -8.32 4.17 16.40
CA ALA A 137 -8.06 3.54 17.68
C ALA A 137 -6.83 4.17 18.36
N GLU A 138 -7.07 4.88 19.47
CA GLU A 138 -6.02 5.34 20.37
C GLU A 138 -5.69 4.24 21.39
N MET A 139 -4.49 3.68 21.31
CA MET A 139 -4.06 2.47 22.01
C MET A 139 -2.73 2.67 22.75
N PRO A 140 -2.70 3.50 23.82
CA PRO A 140 -1.51 3.64 24.65
C PRO A 140 -1.12 2.28 25.25
N GLY A 141 0.18 1.97 25.18
CA GLY A 141 0.73 0.68 25.63
C GLY A 141 0.82 -0.39 24.53
N VAL A 142 0.16 -0.19 23.38
CA VAL A 142 0.41 -0.97 22.14
C VAL A 142 1.38 -0.22 21.26
N TYR A 143 1.09 1.06 21.00
CA TYR A 143 1.94 1.94 20.20
C TYR A 143 2.68 2.96 21.09
N PRO A 144 3.92 3.36 20.73
CA PRO A 144 4.57 4.53 21.31
C PRO A 144 3.70 5.78 21.13
N GLU A 145 3.88 6.81 21.96
CA GLU A 145 3.06 8.03 21.93
C GLU A 145 2.99 8.66 20.52
N THR A 146 4.11 8.70 19.79
CA THR A 146 4.19 9.22 18.41
C THR A 146 4.07 8.13 17.34
N GLY A 147 3.83 6.89 17.76
CA GLY A 147 3.66 5.73 16.87
C GLY A 147 2.25 5.65 16.34
N PHE A 148 2.13 5.37 15.05
CA PHE A 148 0.86 5.05 14.41
C PHE A 148 1.07 4.10 13.23
N ASP A 149 0.01 3.41 12.85
CA ASP A 149 -0.07 2.54 11.69
C ASP A 149 -1.37 2.80 10.93
N LEU A 150 -1.34 2.56 9.63
CA LEU A 150 -2.43 2.83 8.70
C LEU A 150 -2.75 1.57 7.92
N ALA A 151 -4.01 1.15 7.95
CA ALA A 151 -4.55 0.11 7.10
C ALA A 151 -5.69 0.67 6.23
N GLY A 152 -5.69 0.28 4.97
CA GLY A 152 -6.68 0.65 3.98
C GLY A 152 -7.41 -0.59 3.49
N PHE A 153 -8.67 -0.40 3.11
CA PHE A 153 -9.51 -1.45 2.58
C PHE A 153 -10.25 -0.88 1.38
N SER A 154 -10.05 -1.47 0.20
CA SER A 154 -10.78 -1.05 -0.99
C SER A 154 -11.62 -2.18 -1.56
N VAL A 155 -12.81 -1.81 -2.03
CA VAL A 155 -13.67 -2.70 -2.79
C VAL A 155 -13.91 -2.08 -4.16
N GLY A 156 -13.70 -2.87 -5.19
CA GLY A 156 -14.03 -2.58 -6.57
C GLY A 156 -15.03 -3.58 -7.14
N ILE A 157 -15.46 -3.32 -8.37
CA ILE A 157 -16.34 -4.21 -9.13
C ILE A 157 -15.77 -4.44 -10.52
N VAL A 158 -15.91 -5.67 -11.01
CA VAL A 158 -15.49 -6.06 -12.35
C VAL A 158 -16.55 -6.96 -12.99
N SER A 159 -16.80 -6.78 -14.29
CA SER A 159 -17.63 -7.71 -15.05
C SER A 159 -16.81 -8.91 -15.51
N ALA A 160 -17.43 -10.08 -15.64
CA ALA A 160 -16.74 -11.30 -16.08
C ALA A 160 -16.06 -11.11 -17.45
N SER A 161 -16.68 -10.34 -18.33
CA SER A 161 -16.15 -9.98 -19.66
C SER A 161 -14.95 -9.02 -19.65
N LYS A 162 -14.68 -8.32 -18.54
CA LYS A 162 -13.59 -7.33 -18.40
C LYS A 162 -12.50 -7.77 -17.43
N LEU A 163 -12.65 -8.95 -16.84
CA LEU A 163 -11.69 -9.48 -15.89
C LEU A 163 -10.33 -9.65 -16.57
N ILE A 164 -9.29 -9.09 -15.95
CA ILE A 164 -7.91 -9.28 -16.35
C ILE A 164 -7.29 -10.30 -15.39
N ASP A 165 -6.84 -11.44 -15.94
CA ASP A 165 -6.27 -12.53 -15.14
C ASP A 165 -5.03 -13.17 -15.78
N GLY A 166 -4.50 -12.54 -16.83
CA GLY A 166 -3.29 -12.95 -17.51
C GLY A 166 -3.42 -14.21 -18.37
N ARG A 167 -4.58 -14.87 -18.45
CA ARG A 167 -4.75 -16.11 -19.24
C ARG A 167 -4.59 -15.91 -20.75
N SER A 168 -4.76 -14.67 -21.23
CA SER A 168 -4.59 -14.30 -22.63
C SER A 168 -3.16 -13.89 -23.00
N ILE A 169 -2.22 -13.88 -22.04
CA ILE A 169 -0.83 -13.48 -22.31
C ILE A 169 -0.15 -14.55 -23.16
N GLU A 170 0.51 -14.12 -24.24
CA GLU A 170 1.21 -15.00 -25.15
C GLU A 170 2.59 -14.49 -25.58
N LYS A 171 3.39 -15.39 -26.16
CA LYS A 171 4.71 -15.03 -26.68
C LYS A 171 4.56 -14.05 -27.84
N GLY A 172 5.11 -12.85 -27.67
CA GLY A 172 5.04 -11.77 -28.65
C GLY A 172 4.37 -10.52 -28.11
N ASP A 173 3.66 -10.64 -26.98
CA ASP A 173 3.11 -9.49 -26.26
C ASP A 173 4.21 -8.53 -25.81
N VAL A 174 3.85 -7.24 -25.81
CA VAL A 174 4.74 -6.14 -25.43
C VAL A 174 4.50 -5.75 -23.98
N LEU A 175 5.59 -5.59 -23.22
CA LEU A 175 5.55 -5.04 -21.87
C LEU A 175 5.60 -3.51 -21.93
N VAL A 176 4.58 -2.85 -21.41
CA VAL A 176 4.51 -1.39 -21.28
C VAL A 176 4.62 -1.03 -19.80
N GLY A 177 5.63 -0.25 -19.44
CA GLY A 177 5.81 0.27 -18.09
C GLY A 177 5.27 1.69 -17.97
N LEU A 178 4.50 1.95 -16.91
CA LEU A 178 4.11 3.31 -16.54
C LEU A 178 5.13 3.87 -15.55
N PRO A 179 5.55 5.15 -15.70
CA PRO A 179 6.52 5.74 -14.79
C PRO A 179 5.92 5.88 -13.38
N SER A 180 6.69 5.48 -12.37
CA SER A 180 6.38 5.78 -10.97
C SER A 180 6.68 7.25 -10.67
N SER A 181 6.14 7.75 -9.55
CA SER A 181 6.50 9.05 -8.99
C SER A 181 7.84 8.98 -8.23
N GLY A 182 8.24 7.80 -7.78
CA GLY A 182 9.47 7.58 -7.02
C GLY A 182 9.48 6.17 -6.45
N ILE A 183 9.81 6.07 -5.16
CA ILE A 183 9.89 4.79 -4.41
C ILE A 183 8.49 4.25 -4.07
N HIS A 184 7.44 5.08 -4.17
CA HIS A 184 6.06 4.74 -3.81
C HIS A 184 5.94 4.43 -2.31
N SER A 185 5.38 3.28 -1.93
CA SER A 185 5.23 2.88 -0.52
C SER A 185 6.03 1.63 -0.15
N ASN A 186 6.97 1.21 -1.00
CA ASN A 186 7.71 -0.05 -0.84
C ASN A 186 9.22 0.16 -0.65
N GLY A 187 9.89 -0.71 0.11
CA GLY A 187 11.35 -0.69 0.25
C GLY A 187 11.93 0.35 1.22
N TYR A 188 11.08 1.09 1.94
CA TYR A 188 11.52 2.17 2.84
C TYR A 188 12.42 1.71 3.99
N SER A 189 12.34 0.44 4.40
CA SER A 189 13.27 -0.10 5.40
C SER A 189 14.71 -0.05 4.89
N LEU A 190 14.95 -0.42 3.63
CA LEU A 190 16.28 -0.35 3.01
C LEU A 190 16.70 1.10 2.79
N VAL A 191 15.78 1.94 2.30
CA VAL A 191 16.02 3.38 2.11
C VAL A 191 16.53 4.02 3.40
N ARG A 192 15.84 3.77 4.52
CA ARG A 192 16.23 4.29 5.82
C ARG A 192 17.61 3.81 6.24
N LYS A 193 17.90 2.52 6.12
CA LYS A 193 19.21 1.97 6.51
C LYS A 193 20.37 2.55 5.70
N VAL A 194 20.13 2.83 4.42
CA VAL A 194 21.18 3.31 3.49
C VAL A 194 21.36 4.83 3.59
N LEU A 195 20.28 5.58 3.79
CA LEU A 195 20.30 7.05 3.66
C LEU A 195 20.11 7.80 4.97
N LEU A 196 19.42 7.23 5.96
CA LEU A 196 18.94 7.95 7.15
C LEU A 196 19.49 7.39 8.46
N GLU A 197 20.17 6.26 8.42
CA GLU A 197 20.72 5.57 9.59
C GLU A 197 22.22 5.27 9.39
N GLY A 198 22.94 5.11 10.49
CA GLY A 198 24.38 4.79 10.49
C GLY A 198 25.30 6.00 10.24
N GLU A 199 26.59 5.72 10.09
CA GLU A 199 27.64 6.76 10.03
C GLU A 199 27.57 7.68 8.81
N ARG A 200 26.85 7.27 7.76
CA ARG A 200 26.67 8.04 6.52
C ARG A 200 25.26 8.59 6.35
N ALA A 201 24.50 8.64 7.45
CA ALA A 201 23.15 9.20 7.45
C ALA A 201 23.16 10.65 6.94
N LEU A 202 22.28 10.94 6.00
CA LEU A 202 21.99 12.27 5.52
C LEU A 202 20.87 12.87 6.37
N PRO A 203 20.97 14.14 6.80
CA PRO A 203 19.83 14.87 7.34
C PRO A 203 18.65 14.82 6.36
N ILE A 204 17.44 14.64 6.87
CA ILE A 204 16.24 14.43 6.04
C ILE A 204 15.97 15.61 5.07
N ASP A 205 16.40 16.82 5.44
CA ASP A 205 16.24 18.03 4.62
C ASP A 205 17.43 18.32 3.69
N THR A 206 18.37 17.38 3.56
CA THR A 206 19.52 17.53 2.65
C THR A 206 19.04 17.77 1.23
N PHE A 207 19.45 18.89 0.63
CA PHE A 207 19.20 19.14 -0.79
C PHE A 207 20.10 18.24 -1.64
N LEU A 208 19.50 17.50 -2.58
CA LEU A 208 20.21 16.61 -3.49
C LEU A 208 20.25 17.23 -4.89
N PRO A 209 21.40 17.78 -5.35
CA PRO A 209 21.50 18.43 -6.65
C PRO A 209 21.09 17.55 -7.83
N GLN A 210 21.28 16.24 -7.73
CA GLN A 210 20.92 15.27 -8.77
C GLN A 210 19.39 15.09 -8.90
N LEU A 211 18.63 15.38 -7.84
CA LEU A 211 17.17 15.32 -7.85
C LEU A 211 16.53 16.71 -7.97
N GLY A 212 17.29 17.78 -7.73
CA GLY A 212 16.79 19.16 -7.77
C GLY A 212 15.84 19.51 -6.61
N GLU A 213 15.85 18.72 -5.54
CA GLU A 213 14.96 18.85 -4.39
C GLU A 213 15.59 18.28 -3.11
N SER A 214 14.92 18.46 -1.96
CA SER A 214 15.33 17.85 -0.70
C SER A 214 15.08 16.34 -0.68
N LEU A 215 15.87 15.63 0.12
CA LEU A 215 15.69 14.20 0.36
C LEU A 215 14.28 13.91 0.92
N SER A 216 13.78 14.72 1.85
CA SER A 216 12.40 14.65 2.37
C SER A 216 11.37 14.68 1.24
N LYS A 217 11.45 15.65 0.33
CA LYS A 217 10.52 15.79 -0.78
C LYS A 217 10.60 14.63 -1.77
N ALA A 218 11.81 14.15 -2.08
CA ALA A 218 11.99 13.00 -2.96
C ALA A 218 11.42 11.71 -2.36
N LEU A 219 11.67 11.47 -1.06
CA LEU A 219 11.23 10.28 -0.35
C LEU A 219 9.74 10.32 0.02
N LEU A 220 9.14 11.49 0.21
CA LEU A 220 7.73 11.60 0.61
C LEU A 220 6.80 11.89 -0.56
N ARG A 221 7.31 11.85 -1.80
CA ARG A 221 6.45 11.96 -2.98
C ARG A 221 5.37 10.85 -2.93
N PRO A 222 4.08 11.21 -3.03
CA PRO A 222 3.01 10.22 -2.95
C PRO A 222 3.07 9.20 -4.07
N THR A 223 2.60 7.99 -3.77
CA THR A 223 2.37 6.93 -4.73
C THR A 223 1.39 7.41 -5.79
N ARG A 224 1.71 7.10 -7.05
CA ARG A 224 0.86 7.50 -8.18
C ARG A 224 -0.41 6.66 -8.17
N LEU A 225 -1.55 7.31 -8.39
CA LEU A 225 -2.83 6.68 -8.70
C LEU A 225 -2.85 6.43 -10.21
N TYR A 226 -3.00 5.17 -10.63
CA TYR A 226 -2.92 4.76 -12.04
C TYR A 226 -4.29 4.60 -12.69
#